data_AF-A0A0A0IFU7-F1
#
_entry.id   AF-A0A0A0IFU7-F1
#
_cell.length_a   1.000
_cell.length_b   1.000
_cell.length_c   1.000
_cell.angle_alpha   90.00
_cell.angle_beta   90.00
_cell.angle_gamma   90.00
#
_symmetry.space_group_name_H-M   'P 1'
#
loop_
_entity.id
_entity.type
_entity.pdbx_description
1 polymer ?
#
loop_
_entity_poly.entity_id
_entity_poly.type
_entity_poly.pdbx_seq_one_letter_code
_entity_poly.pdbx_strand_id
1 'polypeptide(L)' 'MSESDVILLYAIRNKNTKEWLFGTDFREFPPTQRISKEQAVTYMDKEYAEVDFRVRRCRKDYEVVVQRLNK' A
#
# COMPACT_ATOMS: atom_id res chain seq x y z
N MET A 1 -15.92 15.99 18.60
CA MET A 1 -15.54 14.75 17.89
C MET A 1 -14.37 14.18 18.64
N SER A 2 -14.50 12.99 19.25
CA SER A 2 -13.42 12.43 20.07
C SER A 2 -12.28 11.96 19.14
N GLU A 3 -11.03 12.21 19.49
CA GLU A 3 -9.85 11.73 18.74
C GLU A 3 -9.72 10.19 18.70
N SER A 4 -10.63 9.48 19.39
CA SER A 4 -10.58 8.05 19.67
C SER A 4 -10.98 7.12 18.51
N ASP A 5 -11.52 7.66 17.40
CA ASP A 5 -12.09 6.83 16.31
C ASP A 5 -11.26 6.81 15.03
N VAL A 6 -10.05 7.40 15.04
CA VAL A 6 -9.13 7.38 13.89
C VAL A 6 -8.27 6.12 13.96
N ILE A 7 -8.43 5.23 12.97
CA ILE A 7 -7.50 4.12 12.78
C ILE A 7 -6.39 4.58 11.85
N LEU A 8 -5.14 4.46 12.29
CA LEU A 8 -3.97 4.62 11.44
C LEU A 8 -3.64 3.28 10.80
N LEU A 9 -3.62 3.26 9.47
CA LEU A 9 -3.21 2.13 8.66
C LEU A 9 -2.02 2.51 7.79
N TYR A 10 -1.25 1.53 7.37
CA TYR A 10 -0.21 1.69 6.37
C TYR A 10 -0.68 1.06 5.06
N ALA A 11 -0.30 1.64 3.93
CA ALA A 11 -0.58 1.12 2.60
C ALA A 11 0.57 1.44 1.66
N ILE A 12 0.64 0.73 0.54
CA ILE A 12 1.62 0.99 -0.51
C ILE A 12 0.92 1.66 -1.69
N ARG A 13 1.50 2.73 -2.23
CA ARG A 13 0.93 3.52 -3.34
C ARG A 13 1.96 3.78 -4.43
N ASN A 14 1.53 3.84 -5.68
CA ASN A 14 2.32 4.40 -6.76
C ASN A 14 2.39 5.94 -6.62
N LYS A 15 3.60 6.51 -6.56
CA LYS A 15 3.85 7.95 -6.40
C LYS A 15 3.33 8.77 -7.57
N ASN A 16 3.32 8.21 -8.77
CA ASN A 16 2.95 8.92 -10.00
C ASN A 16 1.43 8.88 -10.20
N THR A 17 0.83 7.68 -10.17
CA THR A 17 -0.61 7.52 -10.45
C THR A 17 -1.50 7.77 -9.24
N LYS A 18 -0.91 7.76 -8.04
CA LYS A 18 -1.61 7.80 -6.75
C LYS A 18 -2.54 6.61 -6.50
N GLU A 19 -2.38 5.53 -7.27
CA GLU A 19 -3.14 4.29 -7.10
C GLU A 19 -2.49 3.38 -6.05
N TRP A 20 -3.35 2.67 -5.33
CA TRP A 20 -3.00 1.78 -4.25
C TRP A 20 -2.62 0.40 -4.75
N LEU A 21 -1.57 -0.17 -4.16
CA LEU A 21 -1.19 -1.55 -4.41
C LEU A 21 -2.21 -2.49 -3.76
N PHE A 22 -2.83 -3.36 -4.55
CA PHE A 22 -3.72 -4.42 -4.04
C PHE A 22 -3.24 -5.83 -4.38
N GLY A 23 -2.30 -5.99 -5.32
CA GLY A 23 -1.83 -7.30 -5.76
C GLY A 23 -0.50 -7.26 -6.50
N THR A 24 0.03 -8.43 -6.79
CA THR A 24 1.20 -8.61 -7.66
C THR A 24 0.88 -9.74 -8.64
N ASP A 25 1.13 -9.48 -9.92
CA ASP A 25 1.12 -10.47 -10.98
C ASP A 25 2.53 -11.04 -11.14
N PHE A 26 2.67 -12.33 -10.81
CA PHE A 26 3.93 -13.07 -10.87
C PHE A 26 4.12 -13.85 -12.18
N ARG A 27 3.20 -13.70 -13.15
CA ARG A 27 3.30 -14.39 -14.44
C ARG A 27 4.35 -13.78 -15.37
N GLU A 28 4.69 -12.51 -15.14
CA GLU A 28 5.68 -11.75 -15.91
C GLU A 28 7.00 -11.57 -15.13
N PHE A 29 8.12 -11.41 -15.85
CA PHE A 29 9.42 -11.06 -15.27
C PHE A 29 9.93 -9.71 -15.80
N PRO A 30 10.10 -8.67 -14.95
CA PRO A 30 9.84 -8.69 -13.51
C PRO A 30 8.33 -8.72 -13.17
N PRO A 31 7.96 -9.15 -11.95
CA PRO A 31 6.57 -9.11 -11.51
C PRO A 31 5.95 -7.73 -11.67
N THR A 32 4.66 -7.69 -12.01
CA THR A 32 3.93 -6.44 -12.24
C THR A 32 2.97 -6.18 -11.09
N GLN A 33 3.01 -4.97 -10.54
CA GLN A 33 2.17 -4.57 -9.42
C GLN A 33 0.77 -4.23 -9.91
N ARG A 34 -0.25 -4.77 -9.24
CA ARG A 34 -1.65 -4.47 -9.51
C ARG A 34 -2.07 -3.30 -8.63
N ILE A 35 -2.46 -2.21 -9.27
CA ILE A 35 -2.81 -0.95 -8.63
C ILE A 35 -4.25 -0.53 -8.95
N SER A 36 -4.93 0.13 -8.02
CA SER A 36 -6.32 0.60 -8.16
C SER A 36 -6.54 1.87 -7.33
N LYS A 37 -7.49 2.72 -7.70
CA LYS A 37 -7.88 3.87 -6.89
C LYS A 37 -8.79 3.49 -5.72
N GLU A 38 -9.47 2.34 -5.84
CA GLU A 38 -10.54 1.90 -4.94
C GLU A 38 -10.14 0.74 -4.03
N GLN A 39 -9.07 0.00 -4.37
CA GLN A 39 -8.62 -1.18 -3.62
C GLN A 39 -7.18 -1.03 -3.14
N ALA A 40 -6.95 -1.28 -1.84
CA ALA A 40 -5.64 -1.22 -1.22
C ALA A 40 -5.42 -2.41 -0.28
N VAL A 41 -4.21 -2.98 -0.26
CA VAL A 41 -3.77 -3.76 0.91
C VAL A 41 -3.38 -2.77 2.01
N THR A 42 -3.92 -2.99 3.21
CA THR A 42 -3.62 -2.18 4.38
C THR A 42 -2.99 -3.02 5.49
N TYR A 43 -2.17 -2.39 6.30
CA TYR A 43 -1.42 -3.03 7.39
C TYR A 43 -1.59 -2.19 8.66
N MET A 44 -1.69 -2.84 9.81
CA MET A 44 -1.71 -2.13 11.10
C MET A 44 -0.32 -1.56 11.45
N ASP A 45 0.75 -2.26 11.08
CA ASP A 45 2.13 -1.87 11.38
C ASP A 45 2.93 -1.49 10.14
N LYS A 46 3.77 -0.46 10.30
CA LYS A 46 4.64 0.04 9.23
C LYS A 46 5.61 -1.04 8.74
N GLU A 47 6.14 -1.84 9.65
CA GLU A 47 7.14 -2.86 9.34
C GLU A 47 6.59 -3.92 8.37
N TYR A 48 5.35 -4.38 8.57
CA TYR A 48 4.72 -5.32 7.65
C TYR A 48 4.54 -4.72 6.25
N ALA A 49 4.18 -3.44 6.15
CA ALA A 49 4.08 -2.75 4.87
C ALA A 49 5.45 -2.63 4.17
N GLU A 50 6.52 -2.34 4.92
CA GLU A 50 7.90 -2.26 4.38
C GLU A 50 8.47 -3.62 3.98
N VAL A 51 8.12 -4.69 4.69
CA VAL A 51 8.44 -6.06 4.30
C VAL A 51 7.72 -6.42 3.00
N ASP A 52 6.41 -6.20 2.91
CA ASP A 52 5.63 -6.54 1.72
C ASP A 52 6.04 -5.70 0.50
N PHE A 53 6.38 -4.43 0.71
CA PHE A 53 6.99 -3.57 -0.33
C PHE A 53 8.23 -4.21 -0.95
N ARG A 54 9.12 -4.77 -0.12
CA ARG A 54 10.35 -5.45 -0.56
C ARG A 54 10.05 -6.80 -1.22
N VAL A 55 9.19 -7.61 -0.62
CA VAL A 55 8.82 -8.95 -1.13
C VAL A 55 8.17 -8.86 -2.50
N ARG A 56 7.28 -7.88 -2.69
CA ARG A 56 6.61 -7.62 -3.97
C ARG A 56 7.50 -6.98 -5.02
N ARG A 57 8.73 -6.62 -4.66
CA ARG A 57 9.71 -5.94 -5.52
C ARG A 57 9.17 -4.63 -6.08
N CYS A 58 8.42 -3.90 -5.25
CA CYS A 58 7.92 -2.58 -5.60
C CYS A 58 9.11 -1.69 -6.04
N ARG A 59 8.98 -1.10 -7.22
CA ARG A 59 10.03 -0.26 -7.81
C ARG A 59 10.07 1.11 -7.12
N LYS A 60 11.05 1.93 -7.53
CA LYS A 60 11.28 3.27 -6.97
C LYS A 60 10.10 4.23 -7.14
N ASP A 61 9.10 3.91 -7.95
CA ASP A 61 7.87 4.68 -8.14
C ASP A 61 6.80 4.36 -7.09
N TYR A 62 7.05 3.47 -6.13
CA TYR A 62 6.14 3.19 -5.02
C TYR A 62 6.63 3.82 -3.71
N GLU A 63 5.71 3.99 -2.76
CA GLU A 63 5.98 4.45 -1.39
C GLU A 63 5.04 3.76 -0.39
N VAL A 64 5.52 3.53 0.83
CA VAL A 64 4.68 3.17 1.99
C VAL A 64 4.15 4.48 2.59
N VAL A 65 2.84 4.58 2.78
CA VAL A 65 2.19 5.76 3.34
C VAL A 65 1.28 5.39 4.51
N VAL A 66 1.11 6.31 5.45
CA VAL A 66 0.09 6.20 6.50
C VAL A 66 -1.25 6.74 5.97
N GLN A 67 -2.34 6.07 6.30
CA GLN A 67 -3.71 6.44 5.97
C GLN A 67 -4.53 6.55 7.26
N ARG A 68 -5.35 7.60 7.34
CA ARG A 68 -6.30 7.81 8.43
C ARG A 68 -7.65 7.31 7.96
N LEU A 69 -8.14 6.25 8.60
CA LEU A 69 -9.50 5.80 8.41
C LEU A 69 -10.36 6.38 9.51
N ASN A 70 -11.29 7.25 9.12
CA ASN A 70 -12.34 7.73 10.01
C ASN A 70 -13.49 6.73 9.95
N LYS A 71 -13.91 6.25 11.11
CA LYS A 71 -15.13 5.45 11.25
C LYS A 71 -16.38 6.32 11.21
#